data_AF-A0A2G8Y0B0-F1
#
_entry.id   AF-A0A2G8Y0B0-F1
#
_cell.length_a   1.000
_cell.length_b   1.000
_cell.length_c   1.000
_cell.angle_alpha   90.00
_cell.angle_beta   90.00
_cell.angle_gamma   90.00
#
_symmetry.space_group_name_H-M   'P 1'
#
loop_
_entity.id
_entity.type
_entity.pdbx_description
1 polymer ?
#
loop_
_entity_poly.entity_id
_entity_poly.type
_entity_poly.pdbx_seq_one_letter_code
_entity_poly.pdbx_strand_id
1 'polypeptide(L)'
;PKILQFLLGELSNNATSLRSFVDHPQTQRLLSSLVKQADETWEVAGSPERPTGQDKGQSKQSFIEALWLVLAPHLSTVLASRGVFLATDILQASRRLNAQNLEKQIVQVLEGDVLKQARESAQAQGLSTAGLNVLSSKLKEN
;
A
#
# COMPACT_ATOMS: atom_id res chain seq x y z
N PRO A 1 -9.23 -5.99 12.32
CA PRO A 1 -10.62 -5.58 12.67
C PRO A 1 -11.53 -5.56 11.43
N LYS A 2 -12.78 -6.04 11.51
CA LYS A 2 -13.73 -6.11 10.36
C LYS A 2 -14.00 -4.76 9.69
N ILE A 3 -13.96 -3.67 10.45
CA ILE A 3 -14.12 -2.29 9.95
C ILE A 3 -13.01 -1.91 8.96
N LEU A 4 -11.77 -2.31 9.25
CA LEU A 4 -10.63 -2.10 8.36
C LEU A 4 -10.81 -2.88 7.05
N GLN A 5 -11.29 -4.13 7.12
CA GLN A 5 -11.57 -4.93 5.93
C GLN A 5 -12.66 -4.30 5.05
N PHE A 6 -13.77 -3.83 5.65
CA PHE A 6 -14.86 -3.21 4.91
C PHE A 6 -14.42 -1.90 4.24
N LEU A 7 -13.70 -1.04 4.97
CA LEU A 7 -13.10 0.17 4.42
C LEU A 7 -12.14 -0.14 3.28
N LEU A 8 -11.28 -1.14 3.46
CA LEU A 8 -10.32 -1.54 2.43
C LEU A 8 -11.00 -2.13 1.18
N GLY A 9 -12.04 -2.93 1.35
CA GLY A 9 -12.82 -3.51 0.24
C GLY A 9 -13.64 -2.47 -0.54
N GLU A 10 -14.20 -1.46 0.13
CA GLU A 10 -14.89 -0.38 -0.59
C GLU A 10 -13.92 0.55 -1.32
N LEU A 11 -12.76 0.84 -0.71
CA LEU A 11 -11.75 1.70 -1.32
C LEU A 11 -11.05 1.03 -2.51
N SER A 12 -10.89 -0.30 -2.52
CA SER A 12 -10.29 -1.01 -3.66
C SER A 12 -11.11 -0.90 -4.96
N ASN A 13 -12.40 -0.58 -4.87
CA ASN A 13 -13.29 -0.52 -6.02
C ASN A 13 -13.37 0.87 -6.68
N ASN A 14 -12.78 1.91 -6.07
CA ASN A 14 -12.85 3.27 -6.58
C ASN A 14 -11.53 4.03 -6.35
N ALA A 15 -10.78 4.23 -7.43
CA ALA A 15 -9.48 4.91 -7.43
C ALA A 15 -9.55 6.34 -6.86
N THR A 16 -10.62 7.09 -7.17
CA THR A 16 -10.80 8.47 -6.68
C THR A 16 -11.08 8.48 -5.18
N SER A 17 -11.98 7.63 -4.70
CA SER A 17 -12.27 7.53 -3.27
C SER A 17 -11.05 7.08 -2.47
N LEU A 18 -10.31 6.09 -2.98
CA LEU A 18 -9.06 5.65 -2.37
C LEU A 18 -8.03 6.78 -2.33
N ARG A 19 -7.85 7.52 -3.44
CA ARG A 19 -6.97 8.67 -3.50
C ARG A 19 -7.35 9.71 -2.45
N SER A 20 -8.61 10.14 -2.41
CA SER A 20 -9.08 11.14 -1.44
C SER A 20 -8.88 10.68 0.00
N PHE A 21 -9.09 9.38 0.27
CA PHE A 21 -8.89 8.80 1.59
C PHE A 21 -7.41 8.84 2.02
N VAL A 22 -6.49 8.37 1.16
CA VAL A 22 -5.04 8.34 1.49
C VAL A 22 -4.37 9.70 1.35
N ASP A 23 -4.98 10.66 0.64
CA ASP A 23 -4.50 12.03 0.56
C ASP A 23 -4.95 12.89 1.77
N HIS A 24 -5.99 12.44 2.48
CA HIS A 24 -6.44 13.13 3.69
C HIS A 24 -5.38 13.07 4.81
N PRO A 25 -4.94 14.20 5.39
CA PRO A 25 -3.81 14.24 6.32
C PRO A 25 -3.95 13.35 7.55
N GLN A 26 -5.14 13.30 8.15
CA GLN A 26 -5.38 12.51 9.36
C GLN A 26 -5.38 11.01 9.06
N THR A 27 -5.99 10.63 7.94
CA THR A 27 -6.09 9.24 7.51
C THR A 27 -4.71 8.70 7.12
N GLN A 28 -3.95 9.48 6.35
CA GLN A 28 -2.59 9.11 5.97
C GLN A 28 -1.71 8.91 7.20
N ARG A 29 -1.75 9.83 8.17
CA ARG A 29 -1.00 9.69 9.43
C ARG A 29 -1.42 8.45 10.20
N LEU A 30 -2.73 8.21 10.35
CA LEU A 30 -3.25 7.04 11.05
C LEU A 30 -2.74 5.74 10.40
N LEU A 31 -2.92 5.59 9.09
CA LEU A 31 -2.50 4.39 8.37
C LEU A 31 -0.98 4.19 8.44
N SER A 32 -0.19 5.26 8.24
CA SER A 32 1.26 5.21 8.39
C SER A 32 1.68 4.81 9.80
N SER A 33 1.02 5.34 10.84
CA SER A 33 1.29 4.95 12.24
C SER A 33 0.96 3.49 12.48
N LEU A 34 -0.17 2.99 11.97
CA LEU A 34 -0.56 1.59 12.09
C LEU A 34 0.44 0.67 11.39
N VAL A 35 0.89 1.01 10.18
CA VAL A 35 1.90 0.24 9.44
C VAL A 35 3.24 0.19 10.18
N LYS A 36 3.65 1.30 10.79
CA LYS A 36 4.90 1.37 11.58
C LYS A 36 4.81 0.54 12.87
N GLN A 37 3.63 0.45 13.47
CA GLN A 37 3.39 -0.31 14.69
C GLN A 37 3.06 -1.78 14.44
N ALA A 38 2.64 -2.15 13.22
CA ALA A 38 2.27 -3.51 12.90
C ALA A 38 3.40 -4.50 13.22
N ASP A 39 3.06 -5.63 13.80
CA ASP A 39 3.97 -6.74 14.06
C ASP A 39 3.53 -7.99 13.30
N GLU A 40 4.29 -9.08 13.45
CA GLU A 40 4.06 -10.36 12.76
C GLU A 40 2.72 -11.01 13.15
N THR A 41 2.12 -10.60 14.27
CA THR A 41 0.85 -11.15 14.80
C THR A 41 -0.37 -10.37 14.34
N TRP A 42 -0.18 -9.20 13.69
CA TRP A 42 -1.29 -8.37 13.22
C TRP A 42 -1.89 -8.94 11.94
N GLU A 43 -2.89 -9.79 12.12
CA GLU A 43 -3.61 -10.46 11.04
C GLU A 43 -4.96 -9.79 10.78
N VAL A 44 -5.39 -9.74 9.52
CA VAL A 44 -6.74 -9.27 9.17
C VAL A 44 -7.68 -10.47 9.15
N ALA A 45 -8.67 -10.47 10.06
CA ALA A 45 -9.70 -11.49 10.09
C ALA A 45 -10.51 -11.46 8.78
N GLY A 46 -10.41 -12.53 7.98
CA GLY A 46 -11.30 -12.82 6.87
C GLY A 46 -11.04 -12.07 5.57
N SER A 47 -9.78 -11.89 5.14
CA SER A 47 -9.41 -11.29 3.84
C SER A 47 -10.37 -11.61 2.69
N PRO A 48 -10.64 -10.66 1.78
CA PRO A 48 -11.51 -10.91 0.64
C PRO A 48 -10.94 -12.08 -0.15
N GLU A 49 -11.67 -13.20 -0.13
CA GLU A 49 -11.33 -14.39 -0.86
C GLU A 49 -11.17 -14.01 -2.33
N ARG A 50 -9.99 -14.23 -2.91
CA ARG A 50 -9.93 -14.42 -4.36
C ARG A 50 -10.82 -15.62 -4.66
N PRO A 51 -11.71 -15.55 -5.67
CA PRO A 51 -12.57 -16.67 -6.03
C PRO A 51 -11.74 -17.72 -6.78
N THR A 52 -10.87 -18.42 -6.05
CA THR A 52 -10.18 -19.61 -6.50
C THR A 52 -10.20 -20.57 -5.33
N GLY A 53 -11.20 -21.45 -5.33
CA GLY A 53 -11.41 -22.43 -4.29
C GLY A 53 -10.15 -23.26 -4.06
N GLN A 54 -9.64 -23.20 -2.84
CA GLN A 54 -8.85 -24.23 -2.19
C GLN A 54 -8.69 -23.86 -0.72
N ASP A 55 -9.67 -24.29 0.10
CA ASP A 55 -9.52 -24.40 1.54
C ASP A 55 -8.50 -25.51 1.85
N LYS A 56 -7.22 -25.14 1.96
CA LYS A 56 -6.20 -25.91 2.67
C LYS A 56 -5.27 -24.94 3.40
N GLY A 57 -5.55 -24.74 4.68
CA GLY A 57 -4.70 -23.97 5.61
C GLY A 57 -4.68 -22.48 5.28
N GLN A 58 -5.73 -21.75 5.67
CA GLN A 58 -5.78 -20.29 5.54
C GLN A 58 -4.62 -19.67 6.32
N SER A 59 -3.50 -19.41 5.66
CA SER A 59 -2.48 -18.50 6.16
C SER A 59 -3.16 -17.15 6.32
N LYS A 60 -3.39 -16.73 7.56
CA LYS A 60 -4.04 -15.47 7.84
C LYS A 60 -3.19 -14.35 7.23
N GLN A 61 -3.80 -13.50 6.43
CA GLN A 61 -3.09 -12.43 5.75
C GLN A 61 -2.67 -11.37 6.75
N SER A 62 -1.42 -10.91 6.65
CA SER A 62 -0.92 -9.84 7.50
C SER A 62 -1.61 -8.51 7.18
N PHE A 63 -1.67 -7.62 8.16
CA PHE A 63 -2.22 -6.27 7.99
C PHE A 63 -1.58 -5.50 6.84
N ILE A 64 -0.25 -5.56 6.73
CA ILE A 64 0.48 -4.81 5.70
C ILE A 64 0.26 -5.38 4.29
N GLU A 65 0.08 -6.70 4.16
CA GLU A 65 -0.29 -7.34 2.89
C GLU A 65 -1.72 -6.97 2.47
N ALA A 66 -2.67 -7.01 3.41
CA ALA A 66 -4.06 -6.66 3.13
C ALA A 66 -4.18 -5.20 2.67
N LEU A 67 -3.44 -4.29 3.34
CA LEU A 67 -3.39 -2.90 2.94
C LEU A 67 -2.72 -2.71 1.57
N TRP A 68 -1.62 -3.43 1.29
CA TRP A 68 -0.96 -3.39 -0.01
C TRP A 68 -1.90 -3.83 -1.14
N LEU A 69 -2.65 -4.92 -0.97
CA LEU A 69 -3.59 -5.41 -1.99
C LEU A 69 -4.66 -4.38 -2.39
N VAL A 70 -4.98 -3.45 -1.51
CA VAL A 70 -5.96 -2.38 -1.76
C VAL A 70 -5.33 -1.23 -2.52
N LEU A 71 -4.07 -0.91 -2.21
CA LEU A 71 -3.32 0.16 -2.88
C LEU A 71 -2.83 -0.26 -4.26
N ALA A 72 -2.40 -1.51 -4.41
CA ALA A 72 -1.68 -1.99 -5.58
C ALA A 72 -2.38 -1.75 -6.92
N PRO A 73 -3.70 -2.00 -7.06
CA PRO A 73 -4.41 -1.76 -8.32
C PRO A 73 -4.44 -0.29 -8.75
N HIS A 74 -4.28 0.64 -7.81
CA HIS A 74 -4.44 2.08 -8.01
C HIS A 74 -3.16 2.87 -7.74
N LEU A 75 -2.00 2.20 -7.72
CA LEU A 75 -0.73 2.77 -7.27
C LEU A 75 -0.35 4.07 -7.98
N SER A 76 -0.50 4.17 -9.30
CA SER A 76 -0.16 5.40 -10.03
C SER A 76 -0.89 6.63 -9.48
N THR A 77 -2.16 6.46 -9.10
CA THR A 77 -3.00 7.50 -8.51
C THR A 77 -2.67 7.75 -7.04
N VAL A 78 -2.44 6.68 -6.27
CA VAL A 78 -2.06 6.73 -4.84
C VAL A 78 -0.70 7.42 -4.66
N LEU A 79 0.28 7.10 -5.50
CA LEU A 79 1.62 7.66 -5.45
C LEU A 79 1.66 9.13 -5.91
N ALA A 80 0.73 9.55 -6.77
CA ALA A 80 0.50 10.96 -7.12
C ALA A 80 -0.34 11.71 -6.04
N SER A 81 -0.11 11.40 -4.77
CA SER A 81 -0.77 12.00 -3.60
C SER A 81 0.08 11.77 -2.34
N ARG A 82 -0.40 12.17 -1.14
CA ARG A 82 0.25 11.80 0.13
C ARG A 82 0.29 10.29 0.40
N GLY A 83 -0.49 9.49 -0.34
CA GLY A 83 -0.43 8.03 -0.32
C GLY A 83 0.94 7.43 -0.64
N VAL A 84 1.83 8.18 -1.30
CA VAL A 84 3.24 7.78 -1.52
C VAL A 84 3.98 7.44 -0.21
N PHE A 85 3.69 8.16 0.87
CA PHE A 85 4.32 7.90 2.17
C PHE A 85 3.80 6.60 2.78
N LEU A 86 2.52 6.29 2.58
CA LEU A 86 1.96 5.02 3.03
C LEU A 86 2.58 3.83 2.29
N ALA A 87 2.71 3.92 0.95
CA ALA A 87 3.41 2.89 0.17
C ALA A 87 4.87 2.71 0.61
N THR A 88 5.55 3.82 0.92
CA THR A 88 6.93 3.82 1.45
C THR A 88 7.01 3.15 2.82
N ASP A 89 6.05 3.42 3.70
CA ASP A 89 5.98 2.82 5.03
C ASP A 89 5.67 1.31 4.95
N ILE A 90 4.83 0.88 4.00
CA ILE A 90 4.51 -0.55 3.78
C ILE A 90 5.77 -1.31 3.29
N LEU A 91 6.55 -0.73 2.36
CA LEU A 91 7.82 -1.32 1.92
C LEU A 91 8.81 -1.48 3.09
N GLN A 92 8.92 -0.46 3.94
CA GLN A 92 9.80 -0.56 5.11
C GLN A 92 9.28 -1.57 6.14
N ALA A 93 7.96 -1.65 6.32
CA ALA A 93 7.34 -2.65 7.19
C ALA A 93 7.55 -4.06 6.66
N SER A 94 7.46 -4.30 5.35
CA SER A 94 7.72 -5.64 4.77
C SER A 94 9.14 -6.10 5.03
N ARG A 95 10.13 -5.19 4.92
CA ARG A 95 11.53 -5.47 5.27
C ARG A 95 11.70 -5.77 6.75
N ARG A 96 11.17 -4.90 7.61
CA ARG A 96 11.25 -5.04 9.07
C ARG A 96 10.64 -6.36 9.57
N LEU A 97 9.52 -6.77 8.98
CA LEU A 97 8.81 -8.01 9.33
C LEU A 97 9.29 -9.22 8.54
N ASN A 98 10.36 -9.09 7.75
CA ASN A 98 10.90 -10.15 6.89
C ASN A 98 9.85 -10.80 5.97
N ALA A 99 8.85 -10.02 5.52
CA ALA A 99 7.80 -10.44 4.59
C ALA A 99 8.32 -10.40 3.14
N GLN A 100 9.28 -11.29 2.84
CA GLN A 100 10.05 -11.27 1.58
C GLN A 100 9.18 -11.35 0.31
N ASN A 101 8.07 -12.08 0.37
CA ASN A 101 7.14 -12.19 -0.76
C ASN A 101 6.44 -10.86 -1.05
N LEU A 102 5.98 -10.16 0.00
CA LEU A 102 5.37 -8.85 -0.12
C LEU A 102 6.40 -7.83 -0.60
N GLU A 103 7.61 -7.83 -0.03
CA GLU A 103 8.68 -6.93 -0.46
C GLU A 103 8.98 -7.08 -1.95
N LYS A 104 9.19 -8.32 -2.43
CA LYS A 104 9.44 -8.59 -3.85
C LYS A 104 8.31 -8.09 -4.74
N GLN A 105 7.06 -8.29 -4.35
CA GLN A 105 5.90 -7.78 -5.08
C GLN A 105 5.90 -6.24 -5.14
N ILE A 106 6.16 -5.58 -4.02
CA ILE A 106 6.22 -4.11 -3.96
C ILE A 106 7.31 -3.57 -4.87
N VAL A 107 8.52 -4.12 -4.75
CA VAL A 107 9.68 -3.72 -5.57
C VAL A 107 9.37 -3.92 -7.05
N GLN A 108 8.89 -5.09 -7.45
CA GLN A 108 8.58 -5.40 -8.85
C GLN A 108 7.54 -4.43 -9.44
N VAL A 109 6.48 -4.10 -8.70
CA VAL A 109 5.44 -3.19 -9.18
C VAL A 109 5.96 -1.75 -9.27
N LEU A 110 6.76 -1.31 -8.29
CA LEU A 110 7.28 0.05 -8.24
C LEU A 110 8.44 0.29 -9.22
N GLU A 111 9.27 -0.71 -9.51
CA GLU A 111 10.32 -0.64 -10.53
C GLU A 111 9.76 -0.63 -11.97
N GLY A 112 8.49 -0.98 -12.14
CA GLY A 112 7.77 -0.83 -13.41
C GLY A 112 7.41 0.62 -13.75
N ASP A 113 6.52 0.81 -14.72
CA ASP A 113 6.11 2.13 -15.21
C ASP A 113 5.34 2.97 -14.17
N VAL A 114 4.90 2.37 -13.07
CA VAL A 114 4.04 2.99 -12.06
C VAL A 114 4.69 4.23 -11.43
N LEU A 115 5.98 4.17 -11.06
CA LEU A 115 6.67 5.32 -10.48
C LEU A 115 6.85 6.46 -11.49
N LYS A 116 7.09 6.11 -12.76
CA LYS A 116 7.22 7.08 -13.84
C LYS A 116 5.88 7.79 -14.09
N GLN A 117 4.80 7.03 -14.25
CA GLN A 117 3.44 7.55 -14.43
C GLN A 117 3.00 8.42 -13.25
N ALA A 118 3.29 8.00 -12.02
CA ALA A 118 2.98 8.79 -10.83
C ALA A 118 3.74 10.13 -10.81
N ARG A 119 5.01 10.13 -11.24
CA ARG A 119 5.83 11.36 -11.33
C ARG A 119 5.29 12.31 -12.40
N GLU A 120 4.97 11.80 -13.58
CA GLU A 120 4.37 12.59 -14.67
C GLU A 120 3.02 13.18 -14.24
N SER A 121 2.16 12.37 -13.60
CA SER A 121 0.87 12.82 -13.09
C SER A 121 1.01 13.88 -11.99
N ALA A 122 1.94 13.70 -11.05
CA ALA A 122 2.19 14.69 -9.99
C ALA A 122 2.67 16.02 -10.57
N GLN A 123 3.59 15.98 -11.55
CA GLN A 123 4.09 17.17 -12.23
C GLN A 123 3.00 17.90 -13.02
N ALA A 124 2.18 17.16 -13.77
CA ALA A 124 1.06 17.74 -14.52
C ALA A 124 0.03 18.44 -13.62
N GLN A 125 -0.08 18.02 -12.36
CA GLN A 125 -0.98 18.61 -11.36
C GLN A 125 -0.30 19.66 -10.47
N GLY A 126 0.97 20.00 -10.72
CA GLY A 126 1.72 20.97 -9.91
C GLY A 126 2.03 20.48 -8.48
N LEU A 127 1.99 19.17 -8.24
CA LEU A 127 2.25 18.56 -6.94
C LEU A 127 3.75 18.32 -6.73
N SER A 128 4.15 18.30 -5.46
CA SER A 128 5.53 17.95 -5.08
C SER A 128 5.84 16.49 -5.37
N THR A 129 7.02 16.23 -5.95
CA THR A 129 7.54 14.88 -6.21
C THR A 129 8.48 14.38 -5.12
N ALA A 130 8.64 15.12 -4.02
CA ALA A 130 9.58 14.78 -2.95
C ALA A 130 9.31 13.39 -2.34
N GLY A 131 8.04 13.03 -2.11
CA GLY A 131 7.67 11.70 -1.62
C GLY A 131 8.05 10.57 -2.58
N LEU A 132 7.91 10.78 -3.90
CA LEU A 132 8.31 9.82 -4.93
C LEU A 132 9.82 9.64 -4.97
N ASN A 133 10.59 10.71 -4.74
CA ASN A 133 12.05 10.65 -4.65
C ASN A 133 12.50 9.84 -3.41
N VAL A 134 11.83 10.04 -2.27
CA VAL A 134 12.08 9.24 -1.06
C VAL A 134 11.78 7.76 -1.32
N LEU A 135 10.63 7.44 -1.91
CA LEU A 135 10.27 6.06 -2.26
C LEU A 135 11.30 5.44 -3.22
N SER A 136 11.71 6.19 -4.25
CA SER A 136 12.75 5.76 -5.20
C SER A 136 14.10 5.50 -4.52
N SER A 137 14.46 6.29 -3.49
CA SER A 137 15.66 6.05 -2.70
C SER A 137 15.53 4.78 -1.87
N LYS A 138 14.37 4.55 -1.24
CA LYS A 138 14.12 3.37 -0.40
C LYS A 138 14.16 2.06 -1.20
N LEU A 139 13.72 2.06 -2.44
CA LEU A 139 13.84 0.88 -3.32
C LEU A 139 15.28 0.45 -3.56
N LYS A 140 16.23 1.39 -3.52
CA LYS A 140 17.66 1.12 -3.73
C LYS A 140 18.42 0.76 -2.46
N GLU A 141 17.80 0.94 -1.29
CA GLU A 141 18.36 0.47 -0.02
C GLU A 141 18.17 -1.06 0.02
N ASN A 142 19.28 -1.80 -0.05
CA ASN A 142 19.36 -3.24 0.21
C ASN A 142 19.61 -3.48 1.69
#